data_AF-A0A3N0VZE2-F1
#
_entry.id   AF-A0A3N0VZE2-F1
#
_cell.length_a   1.000
_cell.length_b   1.000
_cell.length_c   1.000
_cell.angle_alpha   90.00
_cell.angle_beta   90.00
_cell.angle_gamma   90.00
#
_symmetry.space_group_name_H-M   'P 1'
#
loop_
_entity.id
_entity.type
_entity.pdbx_description
1 polymer ?
#
loop_
_entity_poly.entity_id
_entity_poly.type
_entity_poly.pdbx_seq_one_letter_code
_entity_poly.pdbx_strand_id
1 'polypeptide(L)'
;MKKIIYSLILTLVLINCSVSNSKQNNNITTNNAECLENLDFKKEYFFHIGVIDSLVEKSQNKRFKKSLLFISKYSHVSTESMLNYARSYPIVVYKEDRKGWISWYEKNKCNNIQFKK
;
A
#
# COMPACT_ATOMS: atom_id res chain seq x y z
N MET A 1 27.25 1.94 -57.38
CA MET A 1 26.05 2.23 -56.56
C MET A 1 25.76 1.03 -55.68
N LYS A 2 25.77 1.27 -54.35
CA LYS A 2 25.16 0.52 -53.24
C LYS A 2 25.21 -1.02 -53.27
N LYS A 3 26.32 -1.52 -52.73
CA LYS A 3 26.48 -2.68 -51.85
C LYS A 3 25.14 -3.26 -51.33
N ILE A 4 24.73 -4.41 -51.86
CA ILE A 4 23.75 -5.31 -51.26
C ILE A 4 24.46 -6.01 -50.11
N ILE A 5 24.23 -5.54 -48.88
CA ILE A 5 24.74 -6.20 -47.67
C ILE A 5 23.57 -6.39 -46.71
N TYR A 6 23.54 -7.59 -46.16
CA TYR A 6 22.73 -8.07 -45.03
C TYR A 6 21.36 -8.64 -45.37
N SER A 7 21.38 -9.70 -46.19
CA SER A 7 20.65 -10.92 -45.85
C SER A 7 21.27 -11.57 -44.60
N LEU A 8 20.46 -12.22 -43.76
CA LEU A 8 20.82 -12.99 -42.55
C LEU A 8 21.15 -12.21 -41.25
N ILE A 9 20.21 -11.44 -40.72
CA ILE A 9 20.04 -11.30 -39.25
C ILE A 9 18.55 -11.29 -38.93
N LEU A 10 17.86 -12.41 -39.19
CA LEU A 10 16.46 -12.67 -38.80
C LEU A 10 16.41 -13.86 -37.83
N THR A 11 17.37 -13.97 -36.93
CA THR A 11 17.38 -15.03 -35.93
C THR A 11 17.80 -14.48 -34.57
N LEU A 12 16.89 -14.70 -33.62
CA LEU A 12 17.12 -14.71 -32.19
C LEU A 12 17.52 -13.38 -31.55
N VAL A 13 16.50 -12.60 -31.18
CA VAL A 13 16.53 -11.96 -29.85
C VAL A 13 15.37 -12.54 -29.05
N LEU A 14 15.74 -13.59 -28.30
CA LEU A 14 14.96 -14.18 -27.23
C LEU A 14 14.72 -13.10 -26.17
N ILE A 15 13.54 -12.48 -26.19
CA ILE A 15 13.05 -11.70 -25.05
C ILE A 15 12.48 -12.71 -24.05
N ASN A 16 13.38 -13.42 -23.36
CA ASN A 16 13.06 -14.08 -22.11
C ASN A 16 12.93 -13.00 -21.04
N CYS A 17 11.73 -12.46 -20.86
CA CYS A 17 11.37 -11.80 -19.61
C CYS A 17 11.19 -12.88 -18.55
N SER A 18 12.29 -13.39 -17.99
CA SER A 18 12.25 -14.03 -16.69
C SER A 18 11.85 -12.96 -15.68
N VAL A 19 10.57 -12.92 -15.31
CA VAL A 19 10.12 -12.26 -14.09
C VAL A 19 10.78 -13.01 -12.94
N SER A 20 11.96 -12.54 -12.55
CA SER A 20 12.59 -12.97 -11.31
C SER A 20 11.69 -12.45 -10.20
N ASN A 21 10.82 -13.32 -9.68
CA ASN A 21 10.22 -13.15 -8.37
C ASN A 21 11.32 -13.33 -7.32
N SER A 22 12.29 -12.40 -7.32
CA SER A 22 13.13 -12.19 -6.16
C SER A 22 12.19 -11.68 -5.08
N LYS A 23 11.79 -12.57 -4.17
CA LYS A 23 11.44 -12.17 -2.80
C LYS A 23 12.71 -11.61 -2.17
N GLN A 24 13.05 -10.40 -2.59
CA GLN A 24 14.03 -9.58 -1.91
C GLN A 24 13.39 -9.27 -0.56
N ASN A 25 14.08 -9.57 0.55
CA ASN A 25 13.63 -9.06 1.83
C ASN A 25 13.64 -7.53 1.72
N ASN A 26 12.44 -6.93 1.68
CA ASN A 26 12.22 -5.56 1.24
C ASN A 26 12.62 -4.50 2.28
N ASN A 27 13.53 -4.81 3.20
CA ASN A 27 13.92 -3.88 4.25
C ASN A 27 14.99 -2.93 3.70
N ILE A 28 14.69 -1.63 3.64
CA ILE A 28 15.67 -0.59 3.30
C ILE A 28 16.28 -0.08 4.60
N THR A 29 17.60 -0.18 4.73
CA THR A 29 18.38 0.55 5.75
C THR A 29 18.83 1.87 5.14
N THR A 30 18.47 3.02 5.74
CA THR A 30 18.94 4.35 5.31
C THR A 30 20.08 4.82 6.21
N ASN A 31 21.19 5.28 5.61
CA ASN A 31 22.49 5.47 6.26
C ASN A 31 22.62 6.66 7.23
N ASN A 32 21.69 6.88 8.17
CA ASN A 32 21.92 7.81 9.30
C ASN A 32 21.11 7.52 10.58
N ALA A 33 20.30 6.47 10.58
CA ALA A 33 19.74 5.79 11.74
C ALA A 33 19.34 4.40 11.26
N GLU A 34 19.39 3.36 12.10
CA GLU A 34 18.97 2.01 11.71
C GLU A 34 17.44 1.97 11.54
N CYS A 35 16.94 2.61 10.47
CA CYS A 35 15.54 2.58 10.06
C CYS A 35 15.34 1.35 9.22
N LEU A 36 14.59 0.36 9.74
CA LEU A 36 14.22 -0.84 9.02
C LEU A 36 12.75 -0.72 8.60
N GLU A 37 12.51 -0.17 7.40
CA GLU A 37 11.16 -0.04 6.86
C GLU A 37 10.71 -1.33 6.17
N ASN A 38 9.56 -1.87 6.59
CA ASN A 38 8.92 -3.01 5.92
C ASN A 38 8.06 -2.52 4.75
N LEU A 39 8.55 -2.64 3.51
CA LEU A 39 7.84 -2.15 2.33
C LEU A 39 6.59 -2.98 1.97
N ASP A 40 6.53 -4.25 2.35
CA ASP A 40 5.31 -5.05 2.15
C ASP A 40 4.20 -4.54 3.06
N PHE A 41 4.53 -4.25 4.31
CA PHE A 41 3.61 -3.59 5.24
C PHE A 41 3.17 -2.23 4.72
N LYS A 42 4.10 -1.39 4.25
CA LYS A 42 3.80 -0.09 3.63
C LYS A 42 2.76 -0.23 2.53
N LYS A 43 3.03 -1.10 1.56
CA LYS A 43 2.18 -1.30 0.39
C LYS A 43 0.76 -1.69 0.82
N GLU A 44 0.62 -2.63 1.74
CA GLU A 44 -0.68 -3.10 2.20
C GLU A 44 -1.42 -2.03 3.04
N TYR A 45 -0.70 -1.33 3.92
CA TYR A 45 -1.27 -0.28 4.76
C TYR A 45 -1.85 0.86 3.91
N PHE A 46 -1.08 1.36 2.95
CA PHE A 46 -1.54 2.41 2.04
C PHE A 46 -2.57 1.92 1.03
N PHE A 47 -2.56 0.64 0.64
CA PHE A 47 -3.65 0.06 -0.14
C PHE A 47 -4.98 0.16 0.60
N HIS A 48 -5.03 -0.21 1.88
CA HIS A 48 -6.25 -0.11 2.68
C HIS A 48 -6.70 1.34 2.90
N ILE A 49 -5.79 2.28 3.13
CA ILE A 49 -6.11 3.72 3.16
C ILE A 49 -6.72 4.14 1.81
N GLY A 50 -6.11 3.78 0.69
CA GLY A 50 -6.63 4.13 -0.64
C GLY A 50 -8.03 3.55 -0.92
N VAL A 51 -8.32 2.35 -0.42
CA VAL A 51 -9.67 1.78 -0.48
C VAL A 51 -10.66 2.63 0.32
N ILE A 52 -10.30 3.04 1.54
CA ILE A 52 -11.14 3.90 2.38
C ILE A 52 -11.37 5.25 1.70
N ASP A 53 -10.30 5.90 1.23
CA ASP A 53 -10.35 7.18 0.51
C ASP A 53 -11.31 7.12 -0.69
N SER A 54 -11.28 6.01 -1.45
CA SER A 54 -12.13 5.85 -2.64
C SER A 54 -13.61 5.58 -2.34
N LEU A 55 -13.93 5.10 -1.13
CA LEU A 55 -15.25 4.57 -0.79
C LEU A 55 -15.97 5.36 0.30
N VAL A 56 -15.29 6.20 1.08
CA VAL A 56 -15.84 6.89 2.26
C VAL A 56 -17.08 7.74 1.93
N GLU A 57 -17.08 8.43 0.79
CA GLU A 57 -18.22 9.24 0.31
C GLU A 57 -19.14 8.48 -0.67
N LYS A 58 -18.69 7.33 -1.20
CA LYS A 58 -19.40 6.62 -2.28
C LYS A 58 -20.21 5.43 -1.79
N SER A 59 -19.56 4.50 -1.09
CA SER A 59 -20.15 3.22 -0.72
C SER A 59 -19.35 2.57 0.40
N GLN A 60 -19.82 2.72 1.64
CA GLN A 60 -19.20 2.14 2.83
C GLN A 60 -19.55 0.65 3.02
N ASN A 61 -19.33 -0.11 1.95
CA ASN A 61 -19.64 -1.52 1.82
C ASN A 61 -18.66 -2.43 2.60
N LYS A 62 -18.78 -3.75 2.40
CA LYS A 62 -17.92 -4.75 3.07
C LYS A 62 -16.42 -4.50 2.85
N ARG A 63 -16.01 -4.00 1.69
CA ARG A 63 -14.59 -3.72 1.37
C ARG A 63 -14.06 -2.54 2.18
N PHE A 64 -14.88 -1.50 2.33
CA PHE A 64 -14.59 -0.36 3.20
C PHE A 64 -14.42 -0.81 4.65
N LYS A 65 -15.40 -1.54 5.19
CA LYS A 65 -15.35 -2.05 6.59
C LYS A 65 -14.16 -2.96 6.85
N LYS A 66 -13.83 -3.85 5.90
CA LYS A 66 -12.61 -4.68 5.99
C LYS A 66 -11.33 -3.84 6.04
N SER A 67 -11.27 -2.77 5.27
CA SER A 67 -10.10 -1.89 5.25
C SER A 67 -9.98 -1.06 6.53
N LEU A 68 -11.10 -0.54 7.05
CA LEU A 68 -11.11 0.09 8.38
C LEU A 68 -10.64 -0.89 9.47
N LEU A 69 -11.14 -2.12 9.46
CA LEU A 69 -10.74 -3.15 10.42
C LEU A 69 -9.25 -3.50 10.30
N PHE A 70 -8.68 -3.48 9.09
CA PHE A 70 -7.25 -3.65 8.91
C PHE A 70 -6.47 -2.51 9.57
N ILE A 71 -6.85 -1.26 9.28
CA ILE A 71 -6.19 -0.06 9.82
C ILE A 71 -6.31 -0.01 11.36
N SER A 72 -7.45 -0.41 11.91
CA SER A 72 -7.71 -0.40 13.36
C SER A 72 -6.82 -1.36 14.16
N LYS A 73 -6.14 -2.31 13.50
CA LYS A 73 -5.13 -3.15 14.17
C LYS A 73 -3.88 -2.36 14.58
N TYR A 74 -3.67 -1.19 13.98
CA TYR A 74 -2.40 -0.46 14.04
C TYR A 74 -2.56 0.95 14.59
N SER A 75 -3.49 1.69 14.01
CA SER A 75 -3.79 3.07 14.37
C SER A 75 -5.22 3.18 14.90
N HIS A 76 -5.50 4.23 15.65
CA HIS A 76 -6.86 4.50 16.10
C HIS A 76 -7.83 4.61 14.91
N VAL A 77 -9.00 4.01 15.06
CA VAL A 77 -10.14 4.19 14.17
C VAL A 77 -11.37 4.47 15.01
N SER A 78 -12.04 5.60 14.79
CA SER A 78 -13.25 5.99 15.55
C SER A 78 -14.51 5.23 15.09
N THR A 79 -14.50 3.91 15.16
CA THR A 79 -15.62 3.05 14.71
C THR A 79 -16.92 3.33 15.46
N GLU A 80 -16.84 3.81 16.70
CA GLU A 80 -17.97 4.25 17.52
C GLU A 80 -18.76 5.39 16.87
N SER A 81 -18.11 6.25 16.08
CA SER A 81 -18.80 7.31 15.33
C SER A 81 -19.76 6.76 14.27
N MET A 82 -19.59 5.49 13.87
CA MET A 82 -20.50 4.79 12.96
C MET A 82 -21.80 4.33 13.62
N LEU A 83 -21.96 4.49 14.94
CA LEU A 83 -23.21 4.22 15.67
C LEU A 83 -24.27 5.32 15.48
N ASN A 84 -24.20 6.07 14.38
CA ASN A 84 -25.19 7.07 13.99
C ASN A 84 -26.36 6.45 13.19
N TYR A 85 -27.39 7.26 12.91
CA TYR A 85 -28.58 6.83 12.18
C TYR A 85 -28.27 6.23 10.79
N ALA A 86 -27.35 6.86 10.04
CA ALA A 86 -26.94 6.39 8.73
C ALA A 86 -26.03 5.15 8.76
N ARG A 87 -25.54 4.76 9.95
CA ARG A 87 -24.59 3.67 10.17
C ARG A 87 -23.34 3.78 9.29
N SER A 88 -22.97 5.01 8.97
CA SER A 88 -21.85 5.35 8.08
C SER A 88 -20.77 6.06 8.87
N TYR A 89 -19.55 5.98 8.39
CA TYR A 89 -18.41 6.67 8.95
C TYR A 89 -18.47 8.15 8.54
N PRO A 90 -18.68 9.10 9.48
CA PRO A 90 -18.87 10.49 9.11
C PRO A 90 -17.61 11.09 8.49
N ILE A 91 -17.78 11.90 7.43
CA ILE A 91 -16.64 12.45 6.67
C ILE A 91 -15.71 13.32 7.53
N VAL A 92 -16.25 14.05 8.50
CA VAL A 92 -15.47 14.87 9.43
C VAL A 92 -14.56 14.01 10.29
N VAL A 93 -15.09 12.91 10.82
CA VAL A 93 -14.33 11.97 11.67
C VAL A 93 -13.25 11.28 10.83
N TYR A 94 -13.60 10.80 9.64
CA TYR A 94 -12.62 10.21 8.72
C TYR A 94 -11.45 11.14 8.40
N LYS A 95 -11.70 12.45 8.18
CA LYS A 95 -10.63 13.40 7.84
C LYS A 95 -9.59 13.52 8.96
N GLU A 96 -10.02 13.49 10.22
CA GLU A 96 -9.12 13.54 11.36
C GLU A 96 -8.38 12.21 11.55
N ASP A 97 -9.11 11.11 11.47
CA ASP A 97 -8.52 9.78 11.59
C ASP A 97 -7.50 9.49 10.50
N ARG A 98 -7.77 9.90 9.26
CA ARG A 98 -6.83 9.74 8.15
C ARG A 98 -5.50 10.43 8.43
N LYS A 99 -5.51 11.64 8.99
CA LYS A 99 -4.26 12.31 9.42
C LYS A 99 -3.54 11.47 10.48
N GLY A 100 -4.30 10.93 11.44
CA GLY A 100 -3.80 10.02 12.46
C GLY A 100 -3.15 8.75 11.89
N TRP A 101 -3.74 8.14 10.86
CA TRP A 101 -3.19 6.94 10.21
C TRP A 101 -1.85 7.22 9.54
N ILE A 102 -1.75 8.34 8.81
CA ILE A 102 -0.50 8.77 8.18
C ILE A 102 0.56 9.09 9.24
N SER A 103 0.19 9.84 10.28
CA SER A 103 1.11 10.17 11.38
C SER A 103 1.59 8.92 12.12
N TRP A 104 0.70 7.96 12.35
CA TRP A 104 1.06 6.70 12.98
C TRP A 104 2.06 5.93 12.10
N TYR A 105 1.81 5.83 10.79
CA TYR A 105 2.73 5.16 9.87
C TYR A 105 4.11 5.81 9.90
N GLU A 106 4.21 7.13 9.72
CA GLU A 106 5.48 7.85 9.69
C GLU A 106 6.29 7.68 10.97
N LYS A 107 5.61 7.66 12.13
CA LYS A 107 6.25 7.44 13.44
C LYS A 107 6.76 6.02 13.64
N ASN A 108 6.16 5.02 12.99
CA ASN A 108 6.44 3.60 13.24
C ASN A 108 7.16 2.89 12.10
N LYS A 109 7.23 3.49 10.89
CA LYS A 109 7.71 2.81 9.67
C LYS A 109 9.11 2.21 9.83
N CYS A 110 9.98 2.82 10.62
CA CYS A 110 11.36 2.38 10.85
C CYS A 110 11.53 1.20 11.81
N ASN A 111 10.44 0.64 12.35
CA ASN A 111 10.48 -0.42 13.38
C ASN A 111 10.15 -1.81 12.81
N ASN A 112 10.36 -2.04 11.50
CA ASN A 112 10.08 -3.31 10.82
C ASN A 112 8.69 -3.89 11.18
N ILE A 113 7.64 -3.10 10.94
CA ILE A 113 6.27 -3.42 11.37
C ILE A 113 5.84 -4.79 10.80
N GLN A 114 5.30 -5.64 11.66
CA GLN A 114 4.80 -6.98 11.29
C GLN A 114 3.28 -7.00 11.11
N PHE A 115 2.81 -7.93 10.27
CA PHE A 115 1.38 -8.16 10.10
C PHE A 115 0.74 -8.76 11.37
N LYS A 116 -0.31 -8.12 11.88
CA LYS A 116 -1.09 -8.58 13.03
C LYS A 116 -2.20 -9.51 12.53
N LYS A 117 -2.26 -10.70 13.12
CA LYS A 117 -3.33 -11.69 12.85
C LYS A 117 -4.68 -11.16 13.32
#